data_AF-A0A7U3S0W4-F1
#
_entry.id   AF-A0A7U3S0W4-F1
#
_cell.length_a   1.000
_cell.length_b   1.000
_cell.length_c   1.000
_cell.angle_alpha   90.00
_cell.angle_beta   90.00
_cell.angle_gamma   90.00
#
_symmetry.space_group_name_H-M   'P 1'
#
loop_
_entity.id
_entity.type
_entity.pdbx_description
1 polymer ?
#
loop_
_entity_poly.entity_id
_entity_poly.type
_entity_poly.pdbx_seq_one_letter_code
_entity_poly.pdbx_strand_id
1 'polypeptide(L)'
;TAIKVVRYFKIIGECNVQFALDPKSHEYYIIEVNARLSRSSALASKATGYPLAYIAAKLSLGIALTDLSNSVTGKTTACFEPSLDYCVVIIPR
;
A
#
# COMPACT_ATOMS: atom_id res chain seq x y z
N THR A 1 7.78 -2.40 -10.89
CA THR A 1 6.79 -1.75 -11.79
C THR A 1 5.94 -0.73 -11.08
N ALA A 2 5.11 -1.09 -10.09
CA ALA A 2 4.25 -0.14 -9.35
C ALA A 2 5.02 1.06 -8.77
N ILE A 3 6.17 0.83 -8.12
CA ILE A 3 7.04 1.91 -7.60
C ILE A 3 7.43 2.92 -8.70
N LYS A 4 7.69 2.48 -9.93
CA LYS A 4 8.07 3.38 -11.04
C LYS A 4 6.89 4.29 -11.42
N VAL A 5 5.69 3.74 -11.50
CA VAL A 5 4.45 4.47 -11.81
C VAL A 5 4.15 5.52 -10.74
N VAL A 6 4.20 5.11 -9.47
CA VAL A 6 3.94 5.99 -8.32
C VAL A 6 4.96 7.14 -8.24
N ARG A 7 6.24 6.85 -8.49
CA ARG A 7 7.29 7.89 -8.57
C ARG A 7 7.10 8.83 -9.75
N TYR A 8 6.68 8.32 -10.91
CA TYR A 8 6.40 9.14 -12.09
C TYR A 8 5.28 10.15 -11.82
N PHE A 9 4.19 9.71 -11.18
CA PHE A 9 3.10 10.58 -10.76
C PHE A 9 3.40 11.44 -9.52
N LYS A 10 4.58 11.29 -8.91
CA LYS A 10 5.02 12.03 -7.72
C LYS A 10 4.01 11.96 -6.56
N ILE A 11 3.42 10.79 -6.35
CA ILE A 11 2.44 10.57 -5.29
C ILE A 11 3.14 10.67 -3.93
N ILE A 12 2.60 11.49 -3.05
CA ILE A 12 2.98 11.60 -1.63
C ILE A 12 1.78 11.14 -0.81
N GLY A 13 1.95 10.08 -0.03
CA GLY A 13 0.87 9.43 0.72
C GLY A 13 0.63 8.00 0.28
N GLU A 14 -0.63 7.63 0.05
CA GLU A 14 -1.04 6.28 -0.34
C GLU A 14 -1.68 6.27 -1.73
N CYS A 15 -1.53 5.14 -2.43
CA CYS A 15 -2.23 4.88 -3.67
C CYS A 15 -2.43 3.38 -3.91
N ASN A 16 -3.44 3.07 -4.72
CA ASN A 16 -3.71 1.73 -5.23
C ASN A 16 -3.46 1.67 -6.75
N VAL A 17 -2.71 0.66 -7.21
CA VAL A 17 -2.45 0.41 -8.63
C VAL A 17 -3.05 -0.95 -9.00
N GLN A 18 -3.81 -1.00 -10.09
CA GLN A 18 -4.43 -2.22 -10.59
C GLN A 18 -3.77 -2.67 -11.90
N PHE A 19 -3.59 -3.98 -12.03
CA PHE A 19 -2.93 -4.61 -13.17
C PHE A 19 -3.81 -5.71 -13.76
N ALA A 20 -3.74 -5.88 -15.07
CA ALA A 20 -4.18 -7.08 -15.77
C ALA A 20 -2.93 -7.87 -16.18
N LEU A 21 -2.79 -9.12 -15.72
CA LEU A 21 -1.67 -10.01 -16.06
C LEU A 21 -2.21 -11.17 -16.90
N ASP A 22 -1.54 -11.48 -18.01
CA ASP A 22 -1.84 -12.67 -18.80
C ASP A 22 -1.51 -13.94 -17.98
N PRO A 23 -2.46 -14.88 -17.79
CA PRO A 23 -2.21 -16.10 -17.03
C PRO A 23 -1.23 -17.08 -17.69
N LYS A 24 -0.91 -16.91 -18.98
CA LYS A 24 -0.03 -17.80 -19.75
C LYS A 24 1.33 -17.18 -20.07
N SER A 25 1.52 -15.89 -19.80
CA SER A 25 2.75 -15.17 -20.11
C SER A 25 3.13 -14.18 -19.00
N HIS A 26 4.18 -13.40 -19.23
CA HIS A 26 4.58 -12.31 -18.33
C HIS A 26 4.09 -10.94 -18.83
N GLU A 27 3.23 -10.91 -19.84
CA GLU A 27 2.63 -9.66 -20.32
C GLU A 27 1.60 -9.14 -19.31
N TYR A 28 1.75 -7.87 -18.95
CA TYR A 28 0.80 -7.20 -18.07
C TYR A 28 0.56 -5.76 -18.51
N TYR A 29 -0.60 -5.25 -18.13
CA TYR A 29 -1.05 -3.90 -18.40
C TYR A 29 -1.45 -3.22 -17.10
N ILE A 30 -1.23 -1.92 -17.00
CA ILE A 30 -1.75 -1.10 -15.91
C ILE A 30 -3.18 -0.72 -16.28
N ILE A 31 -4.15 -1.02 -15.41
CA ILE A 31 -5.56 -0.69 -15.62
C ILE A 31 -5.81 0.74 -15.14
N GLU A 32 -5.50 1.00 -13.87
CA GLU A 32 -5.72 2.32 -13.25
C GLU A 32 -4.80 2.56 -12.05
N VAL A 33 -4.73 3.84 -11.65
CA VAL A 33 -4.06 4.31 -10.43
C VAL A 33 -5.06 5.16 -9.64
N ASN A 34 -5.36 4.76 -8.42
CA ASN A 34 -6.14 5.54 -7.46
C ASN A 34 -5.18 6.22 -6.48
N ALA A 35 -4.90 7.51 -6.69
CA ALA A 35 -4.05 8.33 -5.80
C ALA A 35 -4.81 8.88 -4.59
N ARG A 36 -5.52 7.99 -3.87
CA ARG A 36 -6.29 8.29 -2.67
C ARG A 36 -6.55 7.01 -1.89
N LEU A 37 -6.93 7.18 -0.62
CA LEU A 37 -7.48 6.09 0.17
C LEU A 37 -8.70 5.49 -0.53
N SER A 38 -8.75 4.16 -0.51
CA SER A 38 -9.76 3.34 -1.19
C SER A 38 -10.27 2.23 -0.27
N ARG A 39 -11.33 1.53 -0.71
CA ARG A 39 -11.79 0.31 -0.02
C ARG A 39 -10.67 -0.73 0.06
N SER A 40 -9.85 -0.84 -0.97
CA SER A 40 -8.66 -1.71 -1.01
C SER A 40 -7.61 -1.31 0.02
N SER A 41 -7.43 -0.01 0.27
CA SER A 41 -6.53 0.51 1.30
C SER A 41 -7.03 0.17 2.72
N ALA A 42 -8.33 0.32 2.97
CA ALA A 42 -8.95 -0.05 4.25
C ALA A 42 -8.79 -1.55 4.53
N LEU A 43 -9.05 -2.38 3.51
CA LEU A 43 -8.77 -3.80 3.55
C LEU A 43 -7.31 -4.11 3.87
N ALA A 44 -6.37 -3.56 3.10
CA ALA A 44 -4.94 -3.84 3.25
C ALA A 44 -4.45 -3.47 4.66
N SER A 45 -4.97 -2.39 5.23
CA SER A 45 -4.66 -1.98 6.60
C SER A 45 -5.12 -3.01 7.63
N LYS A 46 -6.31 -3.60 7.43
CA LYS A 46 -6.82 -4.67 8.30
C LYS A 46 -6.10 -5.99 8.09
N ALA A 47 -5.79 -6.33 6.86
CA ALA A 47 -5.10 -7.57 6.50
C ALA A 47 -3.66 -7.61 7.01
N THR A 48 -2.99 -6.45 7.16
CA THR A 48 -1.56 -6.39 7.50
C THR A 48 -1.27 -5.81 8.88
N GLY A 49 -2.26 -5.13 9.49
CA GLY A 49 -2.02 -4.29 10.66
C GLY A 49 -1.27 -2.99 10.37
N TYR A 50 -0.90 -2.71 9.11
CA TYR A 50 -0.22 -1.49 8.71
C TYR A 50 -1.22 -0.33 8.52
N PRO A 51 -1.19 0.74 9.33
CA PRO A 51 -2.24 1.76 9.33
C PRO A 51 -2.07 2.77 8.18
N LEU A 52 -2.42 2.38 6.95
CA LEU A 52 -2.15 3.15 5.71
C LEU A 52 -2.65 4.60 5.78
N ALA A 53 -3.87 4.83 6.28
CA ALA A 53 -4.43 6.17 6.39
C ALA A 53 -3.63 7.09 7.35
N TYR A 54 -3.19 6.54 8.48
CA TYR A 54 -2.39 7.28 9.46
C TYR A 54 -1.01 7.62 8.89
N ILE A 55 -0.35 6.63 8.26
CA ILE A 55 0.95 6.84 7.63
C ILE A 55 0.83 7.85 6.49
N ALA A 56 -0.16 7.73 5.62
CA ALA A 56 -0.39 8.68 4.53
C ALA A 56 -0.57 10.11 5.04
N ALA A 57 -1.34 10.31 6.12
CA ALA A 57 -1.52 11.63 6.73
C ALA A 57 -0.19 12.22 7.25
N LYS A 58 0.68 11.39 7.86
CA LYS A 58 2.00 11.82 8.31
C LYS A 58 2.97 12.12 7.17
N LEU A 59 2.93 11.33 6.10
CA LEU A 59 3.67 11.60 4.87
C LEU A 59 3.28 12.94 4.26
N SER A 60 1.98 13.29 4.27
CA SER A 60 1.49 14.59 3.80
C SER A 60 2.00 15.78 4.63
N LEU A 61 2.48 15.54 5.86
CA LEU A 61 3.15 16.54 6.70
C LEU A 61 4.67 16.58 6.46
N GLY A 62 5.19 15.85 5.47
CA GLY A 62 6.61 15.80 5.14
C GLY A 62 7.46 14.89 6.04
N ILE A 63 6.84 14.07 6.89
CA ILE A 63 7.55 13.12 7.75
C ILE A 63 7.89 11.88 6.93
N ALA A 64 9.15 11.44 6.92
CA ALA A 64 9.56 10.28 6.13
C ALA A 64 9.13 8.94 6.76
N LEU A 65 9.00 7.88 5.94
CA LEU A 65 8.68 6.52 6.42
C LEU A 65 9.68 5.99 7.46
N THR A 66 10.94 6.39 7.35
CA THR A 66 12.03 6.00 8.26
C THR A 66 11.87 6.59 9.65
N ASP A 67 11.18 7.73 9.78
CA ASP A 67 11.03 8.44 11.04
C ASP A 67 9.72 8.10 11.75
N LEU A 68 8.80 7.44 11.02
CA LEU A 68 7.54 6.98 11.56
C LEU A 68 7.71 5.65 12.28
N SER A 69 7.29 5.58 13.54
CA SER A 69 7.30 4.33 14.31
C SER A 69 6.19 3.38 13.86
N ASN A 70 6.51 2.08 13.81
CA ASN A 70 5.53 1.02 13.62
C ASN A 70 4.76 0.79 14.93
N SER A 71 3.48 1.15 14.96
CA SER A 71 2.62 1.01 16.14
C SER A 71 2.37 -0.43 16.56
N VAL A 72 2.59 -1.41 15.68
CA VAL A 72 2.37 -2.85 15.98
C VAL A 72 3.58 -3.43 16.73
N THR A 73 4.79 -3.17 16.27
CA THR A 73 6.01 -3.71 16.89
C THR A 73 6.56 -2.82 17.99
N GLY A 74 6.30 -1.51 17.94
CA GLY A 74 6.82 -0.49 18.86
C GLY A 74 8.34 -0.28 18.83
N LYS A 75 9.07 -1.05 18.00
CA LYS A 75 10.54 -1.08 17.96
C LYS A 75 11.11 -0.82 16.56
N THR A 76 10.31 -0.96 15.53
CA THR A 76 10.71 -0.73 14.13
C THR A 76 9.99 0.49 13.54
N THR A 77 10.35 0.86 12.32
CA THR A 77 9.76 2.01 11.63
C THR A 77 8.67 1.56 10.65
N ALA A 78 7.96 2.52 10.05
CA ALA A 78 6.97 2.28 9.01
C ALA A 78 7.61 1.97 7.64
N CYS A 79 8.94 2.08 7.51
CA CYS A 79 9.65 1.81 6.26
C CYS A 79 9.93 0.31 6.07
N PHE A 80 8.88 -0.49 5.89
CA PHE A 80 8.97 -1.93 5.63
C PHE A 80 7.77 -2.44 4.84
N GLU A 81 7.90 -3.64 4.27
CA GLU A 81 6.79 -4.38 3.67
C GLU A 81 6.31 -5.46 4.68
N PRO A 82 5.03 -5.47 5.09
CA PRO A 82 4.53 -6.48 6.03
C PRO A 82 4.67 -7.91 5.51
N SER A 83 5.13 -8.82 6.37
CA SER A 83 5.11 -10.27 6.13
C SER A 83 3.92 -10.88 6.85
N LEU A 84 3.19 -11.77 6.16
CA LEU A 84 2.01 -12.45 6.70
C LEU A 84 2.26 -13.95 6.79
N ASP A 85 1.96 -14.52 7.96
CA ASP A 85 1.97 -15.95 8.27
C ASP A 85 0.53 -16.54 8.30
N TYR A 86 -0.44 -15.78 7.78
CA TYR A 86 -1.85 -16.16 7.65
C TYR A 86 -2.44 -15.70 6.31
N CYS A 87 -3.63 -16.22 5.97
CA CYS A 87 -4.39 -15.85 4.78
C CYS A 87 -5.63 -15.02 5.14
N VAL A 88 -5.92 -13.98 4.37
CA VAL A 88 -7.09 -13.12 4.53
C VAL A 88 -8.02 -13.31 3.34
N VAL A 89 -9.30 -13.57 3.61
CA VAL A 89 -10.34 -13.78 2.58
C VAL A 89 -11.39 -12.69 2.71
N ILE A 90 -11.81 -12.13 1.57
CA ILE A 90 -12.90 -11.15 1.49
C ILE A 90 -13.97 -11.73 0.61
N ILE A 91 -15.19 -11.67 1.10
CA ILE A 91 -16.38 -12.05 0.36
C ILE A 91 -17.28 -10.80 0.35
N PRO A 92 -17.57 -10.21 -0.83
CA PRO A 92 -18.58 -9.17 -0.94
C PRO A 92 -19.92 -9.70 -0.41
N ARG A 93 -20.69 -8.84 0.25
CA ARG A 93 -22.05 -9.18 0.65
C ARG A 93 -23.01 -9.06 -0.51
#